data_AF-A0A820V2E5-F1
#
_entry.id   AF-A0A820V2E5-F1
#
_cell.length_a   1.000
_cell.length_b   1.000
_cell.length_c   1.000
_cell.angle_alpha   90.00
_cell.angle_beta   90.00
_cell.angle_gamma   90.00
#
_symmetry.space_group_name_H-M   'P 1'
#
loop_
_entity.id
_entity.type
_entity.pdbx_description
1 polymer ?
#
loop_
_entity_poly.entity_id
_entity_poly.type
_entity_poly.pdbx_seq_one_letter_code
_entity_poly.pdbx_strand_id
1 'polypeptide(L)'
;MQLQERILQLMKNSSDTLSLTYTEFCHIRNVITRADLENLLFNDKLYAEVAQGKLCFACRKVHFNLLTFTFGIECNVCKQKVCRNCITQIALPKERLNDMPIQTFTPSRLTKSFLQSDRFYSLNV
;
A
#
# COMPACT_ATOMS: atom_id res chain seq x y z
N MET A 1 20.35 -0.41 26.04
CA MET A 1 19.95 -1.77 25.61
C MET A 1 18.72 -2.29 26.37
N GLN A 2 18.66 -2.22 27.71
CA GLN A 2 17.48 -2.69 28.49
C GLN A 2 16.17 -1.89 28.26
N LEU A 3 16.23 -0.61 27.87
CA LEU A 3 15.03 0.20 27.62
C LEU A 3 14.30 -0.23 26.33
N GLN A 4 15.04 -0.65 25.30
CA GLN A 4 14.47 -1.13 24.03
C GLN A 4 13.78 -2.49 24.21
N GLU A 5 14.37 -3.39 25.01
CA GLU A 5 13.77 -4.69 25.32
C GLU A 5 12.45 -4.55 26.11
N ARG A 6 12.39 -3.58 27.04
CA ARG A 6 11.16 -3.30 27.81
C ARG A 6 10.05 -2.69 26.93
N ILE A 7 10.40 -1.83 25.97
CA ILE A 7 9.44 -1.32 24.97
C ILE A 7 8.91 -2.47 24.10
N LEU A 8 9.79 -3.38 23.66
CA LEU A 8 9.38 -4.54 22.88
C LEU A 8 8.47 -5.49 23.67
N GLN A 9 8.75 -5.68 24.96
CA GLN A 9 7.91 -6.50 25.85
C GLN A 9 6.56 -5.85 26.17
N LEU A 10 6.49 -4.51 26.27
CA LEU A 10 5.23 -3.79 26.45
C LEU A 10 4.35 -3.89 25.19
N MET A 11 4.94 -3.80 23.99
CA MET A 11 4.22 -4.03 22.73
C MET A 11 3.81 -5.50 22.55
N LYS A 12 4.51 -6.43 23.19
CA LYS A 12 4.21 -7.87 23.17
C LYS A 12 3.13 -8.28 24.19
N ASN A 13 2.99 -7.55 25.29
CA ASN A 13 2.04 -7.82 26.36
C ASN A 13 0.69 -7.11 26.20
N SER A 14 0.56 -6.16 25.27
CA SER A 14 -0.73 -5.63 24.85
C SER A 14 -1.45 -6.68 23.99
N SER A 15 -2.12 -7.63 24.65
CA SER A 15 -3.00 -8.64 24.04
C SER A 15 -4.24 -8.05 23.33
N ASP A 16 -4.32 -6.72 23.23
CA ASP A 16 -5.36 -5.99 22.52
C ASP A 16 -4.77 -5.29 21.29
N THR A 17 -4.00 -6.01 20.47
CA THR A 17 -3.65 -5.48 19.15
C THR A 17 -4.94 -5.34 18.36
N LEU A 18 -5.39 -4.10 18.13
CA LEU A 18 -6.52 -3.80 17.25
C LEU A 18 -6.31 -4.54 15.92
N SER A 19 -7.11 -5.58 15.70
CA SER A 19 -7.05 -6.38 14.48
C SER A 19 -7.77 -5.60 13.38
N LEU A 20 -7.01 -4.82 12.62
CA LEU A 20 -7.55 -4.08 11.47
C LEU A 20 -8.03 -5.07 10.40
N THR A 21 -9.26 -4.87 9.94
CA THR A 21 -9.76 -5.50 8.73
C THR A 21 -9.08 -4.90 7.49
N TYR A 22 -9.12 -5.60 6.36
CA TYR A 22 -8.61 -5.09 5.08
C TYR A 22 -9.24 -3.73 4.72
N THR A 23 -10.54 -3.58 4.96
CA THR A 23 -11.28 -2.35 4.65
C THR A 23 -10.78 -1.17 5.48
N GLU A 24 -10.62 -1.36 6.79
CA GLU A 24 -10.09 -0.32 7.69
C GLU A 24 -8.65 0.04 7.33
N PHE A 25 -7.83 -0.96 6.99
CA PHE A 25 -6.47 -0.72 6.53
C PHE A 25 -6.42 0.10 5.24
N CYS A 26 -7.27 -0.21 4.25
CA CYS A 26 -7.38 0.57 3.03
C CYS A 26 -7.82 2.01 3.32
N HIS A 27 -8.79 2.19 4.22
CA HIS A 27 -9.25 3.50 4.62
C HIS A 27 -8.13 4.32 5.26
N ILE A 28 -7.45 3.77 6.27
CA ILE A 28 -6.32 4.40 6.96
C ILE A 28 -5.22 4.77 5.95
N ARG A 29 -4.85 3.83 5.07
CA ARG A 29 -3.83 4.09 4.05
C ARG A 29 -4.25 5.22 3.12
N ASN A 30 -5.50 5.26 2.68
CA ASN A 30 -6.01 6.31 1.79
C ASN A 30 -6.01 7.69 2.48
N VAL A 31 -6.36 7.76 3.76
CA VAL A 31 -6.26 9.00 4.54
C VAL A 31 -4.82 9.50 4.60
N ILE A 32 -3.86 8.64 4.96
CA ILE A 32 -2.42 9.00 4.98
C ILE A 32 -1.94 9.43 3.59
N THR A 33 -2.31 8.68 2.56
CA THR A 33 -1.91 8.93 1.17
C THR A 33 -2.39 10.30 0.68
N ARG A 34 -3.60 10.72 1.07
CA ARG A 34 -4.10 12.06 0.75
C ARG A 34 -3.32 13.16 1.47
N ALA A 35 -3.01 12.97 2.75
CA ALA A 35 -2.15 13.90 3.48
C ALA A 35 -0.74 14.01 2.85
N ASP A 36 -0.16 12.89 2.42
CA ASP A 36 1.11 12.88 1.69
C ASP A 36 1.05 13.60 0.33
N LEU A 37 -0.12 13.56 -0.32
CA LEU A 37 -0.36 14.29 -1.57
C LEU A 37 -0.50 15.79 -1.30
N GLU A 38 -1.22 16.19 -0.26
CA GLU A 38 -1.36 17.59 0.18
C GLU A 38 -0.01 18.20 0.57
N ASN A 39 0.91 17.41 1.12
CA ASN A 39 2.28 17.84 1.37
C ASN A 39 3.02 18.27 0.09
N LEU A 40 2.53 17.97 -1.11
CA LEU A 40 3.15 18.41 -2.38
C LEU A 40 2.67 19.80 -2.85
N LEU A 41 1.70 20.42 -2.17
CA LEU A 41 1.10 21.69 -2.59
C LEU A 41 2.09 22.87 -2.63
N PHE A 42 3.28 22.75 -2.03
CA PHE A 42 4.35 23.75 -2.21
C PHE A 42 4.97 23.73 -3.63
N ASN A 43 4.70 22.69 -4.42
CA ASN A 43 5.13 22.55 -5.81
C ASN A 43 3.94 22.10 -6.67
N ASP A 44 3.21 23.08 -7.21
CA ASP A 44 1.99 22.87 -7.99
C ASP A 44 2.18 21.90 -9.16
N LYS A 45 3.33 21.95 -9.84
CA LYS A 45 3.63 21.04 -10.94
C LYS A 45 3.75 19.61 -10.46
N LEU A 46 4.53 19.38 -9.40
CA LEU A 46 4.73 18.05 -8.84
C LEU A 46 3.41 17.50 -8.28
N TYR A 47 2.64 18.32 -7.56
CA TYR A 47 1.31 17.96 -7.09
C TYR A 47 0.40 17.54 -8.26
N ALA A 48 0.30 18.35 -9.31
CA ALA A 48 -0.54 18.06 -10.47
C ALA A 48 -0.12 16.78 -11.19
N GLU A 49 1.18 16.54 -11.38
CA GLU A 49 1.69 15.33 -12.03
C GLU A 49 1.39 14.06 -11.22
N VAL A 50 1.50 14.12 -9.89
CA VAL A 50 1.17 12.99 -9.01
C VAL A 50 -0.35 12.79 -8.92
N ALA A 51 -1.12 13.86 -8.67
CA ALA A 51 -2.58 13.81 -8.51
C ALA A 51 -3.30 13.35 -9.80
N GLN A 52 -2.78 13.69 -10.97
CA GLN A 52 -3.30 13.21 -12.27
C GLN A 52 -2.82 11.79 -12.62
N GLY A 53 -2.01 11.16 -11.77
CA GLY A 53 -1.47 9.82 -12.02
C GLY A 53 -0.49 9.75 -13.20
N LYS A 54 0.21 10.87 -13.50
CA LYS A 54 1.26 10.96 -14.53
C LYS A 54 2.65 10.68 -13.97
N LEU A 55 2.82 10.71 -12.65
CA LEU A 55 4.07 10.45 -11.95
C LEU A 55 3.83 9.42 -10.84
N CYS A 56 4.78 8.51 -10.63
CA CYS A 56 4.69 7.52 -9.56
C CYS A 56 4.54 8.21 -8.20
N PHE A 57 3.46 7.91 -7.49
CA PHE A 57 3.18 8.47 -6.16
C PHE A 57 4.31 8.18 -5.15
N ALA A 58 4.84 6.96 -5.15
CA ALA A 58 5.80 6.51 -4.15
C ALA A 58 7.21 7.08 -4.36
N CYS A 59 7.79 6.91 -5.56
CA CYS A 59 9.17 7.34 -5.81
C CYS A 59 9.29 8.75 -6.38
N ARG A 60 8.21 9.32 -6.94
CA ARG A 60 8.18 10.65 -7.59
C ARG A 60 9.23 10.85 -8.69
N LYS A 61 9.71 9.74 -9.28
CA LYS A 61 10.79 9.72 -10.29
C LYS A 61 10.35 9.17 -11.64
N VAL A 62 9.38 8.26 -11.65
CA VAL A 62 8.94 7.58 -12.88
C VAL A 62 7.70 8.25 -13.42
N HIS A 63 7.81 8.92 -14.57
CA HIS A 63 6.67 9.45 -15.31
C HIS A 63 6.00 8.34 -16.12
N PHE A 64 4.68 8.35 -16.13
CA PHE A 64 3.86 7.50 -16.96
C PHE A 64 3.47 8.26 -18.21
N ASN A 65 3.96 7.80 -19.35
CA ASN A 65 3.72 8.43 -20.63
C ASN A 65 3.48 7.36 -21.69
N LEU A 66 2.42 7.56 -22.47
CA LEU A 66 2.06 6.70 -23.58
C LEU A 66 3.14 6.68 -24.67
N LEU A 67 3.84 7.81 -24.88
CA LEU A 67 4.90 7.93 -25.89
C LEU A 67 6.13 7.06 -25.58
N THR A 68 6.45 6.87 -24.30
CA THR A 68 7.59 6.05 -23.84
C THR A 68 7.15 4.66 -23.36
N PHE A 69 5.91 4.26 -23.64
CA PHE A 69 5.30 2.98 -23.21
C PHE A 69 5.47 2.68 -21.71
N THR A 70 5.53 3.72 -20.89
CA THR A 70 5.71 3.59 -19.44
C THR A 70 4.37 3.77 -18.77
N PHE A 71 3.83 2.69 -18.19
CA PHE A 71 2.50 2.68 -17.59
C PHE A 71 2.56 2.50 -16.07
N GLY A 72 1.73 3.26 -15.37
CA GLY A 72 1.51 3.11 -13.94
C GLY A 72 0.47 2.03 -13.64
N ILE A 73 0.67 1.32 -12.55
CA ILE A 73 -0.31 0.39 -12.00
C ILE A 73 -1.07 1.12 -10.89
N GLU A 74 -2.38 0.90 -10.80
CA GLU A 74 -3.17 1.44 -9.69
C GLU A 74 -3.02 0.55 -8.46
N CYS A 75 -2.71 1.15 -7.32
CA CYS A 75 -2.67 0.44 -6.04
C CYS A 75 -4.08 0.22 -5.51
N ASN A 76 -4.48 -1.02 -5.23
CA ASN A 76 -5.83 -1.32 -4.76
C ASN A 76 -6.11 -0.78 -3.34
N VAL A 77 -5.04 -0.52 -2.56
CA VAL A 77 -5.11 -0.01 -1.18
C VAL A 77 -5.18 1.51 -1.13
N CYS A 78 -4.21 2.20 -1.76
CA CYS A 78 -4.12 3.67 -1.70
C CYS A 78 -4.73 4.40 -2.91
N LYS A 79 -5.13 3.66 -3.97
CA LYS A 79 -5.74 4.17 -5.21
C LYS A 79 -4.85 5.09 -6.06
N GLN A 80 -3.58 5.23 -5.73
CA GLN A 80 -2.62 6.02 -6.50
C GLN A 80 -1.95 5.21 -7.62
N LYS A 81 -1.46 5.90 -8.65
CA LYS A 81 -0.63 5.30 -9.71
C LYS A 81 0.82 5.15 -9.26
N VAL A 82 1.37 3.95 -9.41
CA VAL A 82 2.72 3.58 -8.94
C VAL A 82 3.46 2.79 -10.01
N CYS A 83 4.80 2.87 -9.99
CA CYS A 83 5.62 2.12 -10.93
C CYS A 83 5.81 0.66 -10.46
N ARG A 84 6.22 -0.21 -11.38
CA ARG A 84 6.44 -1.65 -11.11
C ARG A 84 7.43 -1.93 -9.98
N ASN A 85 8.37 -1.02 -9.73
CA ASN A 85 9.38 -1.18 -8.68
C ASN A 85 8.89 -0.72 -7.30
N CYS A 86 7.82 0.06 -7.24
CA CYS A 86 7.24 0.58 -5.99
C CYS A 86 6.04 -0.23 -5.51
N ILE A 87 5.60 -1.22 -6.29
CA ILE A 87 4.38 -1.98 -6.04
C ILE A 87 4.72 -3.42 -5.61
N THR A 88 4.07 -3.89 -4.56
CA THR A 88 4.09 -5.29 -4.11
C THR A 88 2.83 -5.97 -4.59
N GLN A 89 2.96 -7.13 -5.21
CA GLN A 89 1.80 -7.96 -5.54
C GLN A 89 1.53 -8.97 -4.42
N ILE A 90 0.27 -9.04 -3.98
CA ILE A 90 -0.19 -9.99 -2.96
C ILE A 90 -1.37 -10.77 -3.55
N ALA A 91 -1.36 -12.10 -3.43
CA ALA A 91 -2.52 -12.92 -3.81
C ALA A 91 -3.45 -13.05 -2.61
N LEU A 92 -4.76 -12.87 -2.85
CA LEU A 92 -5.77 -12.80 -1.79
C LEU A 92 -6.92 -13.77 -2.05
N PRO A 93 -7.57 -14.31 -0.99
CA PRO A 93 -8.82 -15.04 -1.14
C PRO A 93 -9.93 -14.15 -1.74
N LYS A 94 -10.76 -14.71 -2.63
CA LYS A 94 -11.88 -13.97 -3.26
C LYS A 94 -13.01 -13.62 -2.30
N GLU A 95 -13.21 -14.40 -1.25
CA GLU A 95 -14.39 -14.32 -0.39
C GLU A 95 -14.04 -13.66 0.95
N ARG A 96 -14.89 -12.74 1.40
CA ARG A 96 -14.80 -12.00 2.69
C ARG A 96 -13.48 -11.26 2.94
N LEU A 97 -12.82 -10.83 1.87
CA LEU A 97 -11.57 -10.08 2.00
C LEU A 97 -11.73 -8.83 2.88
N ASN A 98 -12.83 -8.10 2.70
CA ASN A 98 -13.07 -6.83 3.36
C ASN A 98 -13.05 -6.92 4.90
N ASP A 99 -13.52 -8.04 5.45
CA ASP A 99 -13.64 -8.28 6.89
C ASP A 99 -12.43 -9.07 7.44
N MET A 100 -11.53 -9.52 6.56
CA MET A 100 -10.40 -10.35 6.92
C MET A 100 -9.32 -9.50 7.62
N PRO A 101 -8.81 -9.94 8.78
CA PRO A 101 -7.71 -9.28 9.47
C PRO A 101 -6.46 -9.17 8.61
N ILE A 102 -5.80 -8.00 8.61
CA ILE A 102 -4.58 -7.78 7.82
C ILE A 102 -3.41 -8.68 8.21
N GLN A 103 -3.41 -9.17 9.45
CA GLN A 103 -2.42 -10.11 9.97
C GLN A 103 -2.43 -11.46 9.22
N THR A 104 -3.53 -11.75 8.52
CA THR A 104 -3.68 -12.97 7.72
C THR A 104 -3.00 -12.88 6.35
N PHE A 105 -2.62 -11.67 5.91
CA PHE A 105 -1.93 -11.45 4.64
C PHE A 105 -0.41 -11.52 4.84
N THR A 106 0.16 -12.73 4.80
CA THR A 106 1.63 -12.91 4.77
C THR A 106 2.13 -13.18 3.35
N PRO A 107 3.15 -12.46 2.84
CA PRO A 107 3.73 -12.67 1.50
C PRO A 107 4.20 -14.11 1.24
N SER A 108 4.51 -14.86 2.30
CA SER A 108 5.11 -16.21 2.25
C SER A 108 4.12 -17.37 2.02
N ARG A 109 2.80 -17.12 1.98
CA ARG A 109 1.77 -18.18 1.79
C ARG A 109 1.11 -18.15 0.41
N LEU A 110 1.77 -17.59 -0.60
CA LEU A 110 1.27 -17.58 -1.97
C LEU A 110 1.78 -18.82 -2.71
N THR A 111 1.24 -19.99 -2.38
CA THR A 111 1.48 -21.21 -3.16
C THR A 111 0.68 -21.18 -4.46
N LYS A 112 1.20 -21.83 -5.50
CA LYS A 112 0.66 -21.86 -6.87
C LYS A 112 -0.82 -22.27 -7.00
N SER A 113 -1.46 -22.79 -5.95
CA SER A 113 -2.90 -23.12 -5.93
C SER A 113 -3.83 -21.91 -5.76
N PHE A 114 -3.32 -20.71 -5.47
CA PHE A 114 -4.10 -19.47 -5.37
C PHE A 114 -4.21 -18.69 -6.69
N LEU A 115 -3.70 -19.26 -7.79
CA LEU A 115 -3.64 -18.63 -9.11
C LEU A 115 -5.00 -18.64 -9.85
N GLN A 116 -6.04 -18.10 -9.20
CA GLN A 116 -7.23 -17.63 -9.90
C GLN A 116 -7.97 -16.58 -9.06
N SER A 117 -7.31 -15.47 -8.74
CA SER A 117 -7.94 -14.37 -7.98
C SER A 117 -7.25 -13.05 -8.27
N ASP A 118 -8.03 -11.97 -8.22
CA ASP A 118 -7.62 -10.62 -8.59
C ASP A 118 -6.33 -10.22 -7.87
N ARG A 119 -5.34 -9.74 -8.63
CA ARG A 119 -4.06 -9.31 -8.07
C ARG A 119 -4.28 -8.06 -7.21
N PHE A 120 -3.87 -8.13 -5.96
CA PHE A 120 -3.79 -6.94 -5.11
C PHE A 120 -2.41 -6.33 -5.20
N TYR A 121 -2.40 -5.00 -5.17
CA TYR A 121 -1.21 -4.21 -5.28
C TYR A 121 -1.12 -3.30 -4.06
N SER A 122 -0.05 -3.43 -3.28
CA SER A 122 0.30 -2.54 -2.17
C SER A 122 1.53 -1.72 -2.54
N LEU A 123 1.73 -0.60 -1.86
CA LEU A 123 3.04 0.07 -1.87
C LEU A 123 4.07 -0.80 -1.14
N ASN A 124 5.30 -0.85 -1.66
CA ASN A 124 6.47 -1.28 -0.91
C ASN A 124 6.70 -0.25 0.21
N VAL A 125 6.20 -0.54 1.41
CA VAL A 125 6.46 0.23 2.64
C VAL A 125 7.13 -0.70 3.63
#